data_AF-A0AAJ0HJY5-F1
#
_entry.id   AF-A0AAJ0HJY5-F1
#
_cell.length_a   1.000
_cell.length_b   1.000
_cell.length_c   1.000
_cell.angle_alpha   90.00
_cell.angle_beta   90.00
_cell.angle_gamma   90.00
#
_symmetry.space_group_name_H-M   'P 1'
#
loop_
_entity.id
_entity.type
_entity.pdbx_description
1 polymer ?
#
loop_
_entity_poly.entity_id
_entity_poly.type
_entity_poly.pdbx_seq_one_letter_code
_entity_poly.pdbx_strand_id
1 'polypeptide(L)'
;MSQFWPKGGSPGILHHYTETLITFEFTSSTAPQPHSILFLGGLGDGLGTTSYASDVVDGLKPTEWSFFTLNLTSSYQSWGLGSLDRDTDEIAACLKYIKAYKTAKYGAGGKIVLMGHSTGSQCVLHYLHRPNPHTSTPAWDPDLEHVERPVLDGAIMQAPVSDREAILYIVRDGFLGKTPGEMKEVLDELVAISREAAAREDQSTDVILPLTLTPTFGYSSVTPISARRFLSLASPGSPQSPSEDDLFSSDLSDEQFAKTFGRIADRGLLRNKLMVLMSGKDQAIPEWVDKEKLLARFAKAADKNGERQVWDSERSGLIPGASHAMSNDDQAEPRKFLVKKVLSYLAEVKENASE
;
A
#
# COMPACT_ATOMS: atom_id res chain seq x y z
N MET A 1 -12.28 22.93 -4.21
CA MET A 1 -11.13 22.94 -5.15
C MET A 1 -10.01 22.16 -4.51
N SER A 2 -9.18 21.45 -5.28
CA SER A 2 -8.02 20.74 -4.71
C SER A 2 -7.12 21.72 -3.96
N GLN A 3 -6.74 21.38 -2.73
CA GLN A 3 -5.81 22.17 -1.91
C GLN A 3 -4.34 21.81 -2.20
N PHE A 4 -4.08 20.62 -2.76
CA PHE A 4 -2.74 20.04 -2.86
C PHE A 4 -2.20 20.00 -4.28
N TRP A 5 -3.07 19.89 -5.27
CA TRP A 5 -2.68 19.86 -6.67
C TRP A 5 -2.70 21.26 -7.27
N PRO A 6 -1.72 21.62 -8.12
CA PRO A 6 -1.62 22.94 -8.72
C PRO A 6 -2.84 23.27 -9.59
N LYS A 7 -3.26 24.53 -9.53
CA LYS A 7 -4.25 25.08 -10.47
C LYS A 7 -3.68 24.98 -11.89
N GLY A 8 -4.44 24.39 -12.82
CA GLY A 8 -3.98 24.10 -14.19
C GLY A 8 -3.59 22.64 -14.42
N GLY A 9 -3.65 21.79 -13.38
CA GLY A 9 -3.30 20.38 -13.47
C GLY A 9 -1.79 20.16 -13.39
N SER A 10 -1.39 18.88 -13.38
CA SER A 10 0.01 18.48 -13.45
C SER A 10 0.30 17.80 -14.78
N PRO A 11 1.26 18.29 -15.57
CA PRO A 11 1.60 17.70 -16.85
C PRO A 11 2.22 16.31 -16.68
N GLY A 12 2.01 15.46 -17.68
CA GLY A 12 2.50 14.10 -17.69
C GLY A 12 2.05 13.33 -18.92
N ILE A 13 2.30 12.04 -18.92
CA ILE A 13 1.99 11.12 -20.01
C ILE A 13 1.08 10.02 -19.45
N LEU A 14 -0.05 9.80 -20.12
CA LEU A 14 -0.91 8.66 -19.82
C LEU A 14 -0.47 7.46 -20.66
N HIS A 15 -0.21 6.35 -20.00
CA HIS A 15 0.24 5.11 -20.59
C HIS A 15 -0.79 4.01 -20.39
N HIS A 16 -0.89 3.11 -21.37
CA HIS A 16 -1.58 1.83 -21.24
C HIS A 16 -0.53 0.76 -21.00
N TYR A 17 -0.57 0.09 -19.83
CA TYR A 17 0.31 -1.04 -19.54
C TYR A 17 -0.38 -2.40 -19.77
N THR A 18 -1.71 -2.38 -19.85
CA THR A 18 -2.54 -3.38 -20.52
C THR A 18 -3.54 -2.67 -21.42
N GLU A 19 -4.37 -3.41 -22.15
CA GLU A 19 -5.46 -2.81 -22.95
C GLU A 19 -6.45 -2.01 -22.10
N THR A 20 -6.66 -2.40 -20.85
CA THR A 20 -7.70 -1.84 -19.96
C THR A 20 -7.15 -1.02 -18.80
N LEU A 21 -5.88 -1.25 -18.42
CA LEU A 21 -5.27 -0.62 -17.24
C LEU A 21 -4.20 0.40 -17.64
N ILE A 22 -4.24 1.52 -16.94
CA ILE A 22 -3.44 2.70 -17.24
C ILE A 22 -2.47 3.05 -16.11
N THR A 23 -1.35 3.67 -16.48
CA THR A 23 -0.43 4.32 -15.54
C THR A 23 -0.15 5.74 -16.04
N PHE A 24 -0.11 6.71 -15.13
CA PHE A 24 0.19 8.10 -15.44
C PHE A 24 1.59 8.45 -14.95
N GLU A 25 2.45 8.85 -15.87
CA GLU A 25 3.80 9.38 -15.62
C GLU A 25 3.72 10.89 -15.41
N PHE A 26 4.02 11.37 -14.21
CA PHE A 26 4.24 12.79 -13.96
C PHE A 26 5.64 13.17 -14.45
N THR A 27 5.67 13.88 -15.56
CA THR A 27 6.90 14.38 -16.16
C THR A 27 6.66 15.71 -16.85
N SER A 28 7.51 16.67 -16.53
CA SER A 28 7.57 17.98 -17.18
C SER A 28 9.01 18.37 -17.49
N SER A 29 9.95 17.44 -17.31
CA SER A 29 11.37 17.71 -17.36
C SER A 29 11.89 17.52 -18.78
N THR A 30 12.69 18.44 -19.25
CA THR A 30 13.51 18.26 -20.46
C THR A 30 14.72 17.36 -20.20
N ALA A 31 15.04 17.10 -18.92
CA ALA A 31 16.14 16.23 -18.54
C ALA A 31 15.74 14.73 -18.67
N PRO A 32 16.71 13.84 -18.97
CA PRO A 32 16.47 12.41 -18.96
C PRO A 32 15.98 11.92 -17.59
N GLN A 33 14.92 11.11 -17.58
CA GLN A 33 14.40 10.47 -16.38
C GLN A 33 14.36 8.94 -16.59
N PRO A 34 15.51 8.24 -16.60
CA PRO A 34 15.55 6.79 -16.81
C PRO A 34 14.93 5.99 -15.66
N HIS A 35 14.89 6.54 -14.43
CA HIS A 35 14.44 5.85 -13.24
C HIS A 35 12.96 6.14 -12.93
N SER A 36 12.32 5.21 -12.22
CA SER A 36 10.87 5.27 -11.97
C SER A 36 10.55 4.96 -10.51
N ILE A 37 9.73 5.79 -9.90
CA ILE A 37 9.00 5.44 -8.67
C ILE A 37 7.55 5.17 -9.05
N LEU A 38 7.07 3.95 -8.81
CA LEU A 38 5.67 3.58 -8.97
C LEU A 38 4.96 3.70 -7.63
N PHE A 39 3.98 4.57 -7.56
CA PHE A 39 3.20 4.87 -6.37
C PHE A 39 1.82 4.21 -6.41
N LEU A 40 1.49 3.53 -5.32
CA LEU A 40 0.17 2.99 -5.03
C LEU A 40 -0.45 3.75 -3.87
N GLY A 41 -1.61 4.34 -4.14
CA GLY A 41 -2.46 4.95 -3.12
C GLY A 41 -3.09 3.94 -2.17
N GLY A 42 -3.86 4.48 -1.24
CA GLY A 42 -4.67 3.70 -0.33
C GLY A 42 -6.00 3.26 -0.93
N LEU A 43 -6.88 2.88 -0.03
CA LEU A 43 -8.15 2.27 -0.31
C LEU A 43 -9.13 3.21 -1.00
N GLY A 44 -9.51 2.91 -2.24
CA GLY A 44 -10.37 3.80 -3.03
C GLY A 44 -9.66 5.03 -3.58
N ASP A 45 -8.33 5.11 -3.43
CA ASP A 45 -7.53 6.09 -4.16
C ASP A 45 -7.48 5.73 -5.65
N GLY A 46 -7.39 6.77 -6.48
CA GLY A 46 -7.11 6.67 -7.90
C GLY A 46 -5.82 7.43 -8.26
N LEU A 47 -5.75 7.92 -9.50
CA LEU A 47 -4.59 8.66 -9.98
C LEU A 47 -4.44 9.98 -9.21
N GLY A 48 -3.33 10.12 -8.47
CA GLY A 48 -2.94 11.35 -7.78
C GLY A 48 -3.80 11.70 -6.57
N THR A 49 -4.40 10.74 -5.87
CA THR A 49 -5.35 11.05 -4.78
C THR A 49 -4.68 11.52 -3.47
N THR A 50 -3.43 11.16 -3.22
CA THR A 50 -2.75 11.48 -1.95
C THR A 50 -2.12 12.88 -1.94
N SER A 51 -2.27 13.61 -0.83
CA SER A 51 -1.90 15.03 -0.74
C SER A 51 -0.41 15.33 -0.99
N TYR A 52 0.50 14.50 -0.47
CA TYR A 52 1.94 14.72 -0.63
C TYR A 52 2.49 14.23 -1.97
N ALA A 53 1.67 13.56 -2.80
CA ALA A 53 2.13 13.07 -4.10
C ALA A 53 2.55 14.23 -5.01
N SER A 54 1.85 15.37 -4.98
CA SER A 54 2.23 16.58 -5.71
C SER A 54 3.58 17.12 -5.23
N ASP A 55 3.81 17.18 -3.92
CA ASP A 55 5.07 17.64 -3.34
C ASP A 55 6.25 16.71 -3.70
N VAL A 56 6.01 15.38 -3.77
CA VAL A 56 7.01 14.40 -4.25
C VAL A 56 7.29 14.61 -5.74
N VAL A 57 6.26 14.74 -6.57
CA VAL A 57 6.40 15.04 -8.02
C VAL A 57 7.23 16.29 -8.23
N ASP A 58 6.98 17.36 -7.48
CA ASP A 58 7.74 18.60 -7.54
C ASP A 58 9.20 18.41 -7.12
N GLY A 59 9.43 17.65 -6.04
CA GLY A 59 10.78 17.30 -5.58
C GLY A 59 11.58 16.46 -6.58
N LEU A 60 10.92 15.70 -7.44
CA LEU A 60 11.56 14.83 -8.45
C LEU A 60 11.90 15.54 -9.75
N LYS A 61 11.32 16.71 -10.04
CA LYS A 61 11.59 17.50 -11.26
C LYS A 61 13.08 17.69 -11.59
N PRO A 62 13.97 18.03 -10.64
CA PRO A 62 15.40 18.20 -10.92
C PRO A 62 16.19 16.88 -10.95
N THR A 63 15.53 15.73 -10.88
CA THR A 63 16.18 14.41 -10.74
C THR A 63 15.97 13.53 -11.97
N GLU A 64 16.69 12.41 -12.02
CA GLU A 64 16.56 11.37 -13.05
C GLU A 64 15.41 10.37 -12.78
N TRP A 65 14.58 10.65 -11.78
CA TRP A 65 13.42 9.85 -11.42
C TRP A 65 12.14 10.52 -11.92
N SER A 66 11.23 9.75 -12.52
CA SER A 66 9.85 10.18 -12.73
C SER A 66 8.88 9.39 -11.87
N PHE A 67 7.75 10.03 -11.55
CA PHE A 67 6.74 9.50 -10.65
C PHE A 67 5.59 8.90 -11.45
N PHE A 68 5.24 7.66 -11.17
CA PHE A 68 4.13 6.95 -11.79
C PHE A 68 3.04 6.69 -10.75
N THR A 69 1.80 6.80 -11.19
CA THR A 69 0.62 6.26 -10.48
C THR A 69 -0.09 5.30 -11.42
N LEU A 70 -0.89 4.36 -10.91
CA LEU A 70 -1.60 3.40 -11.75
C LEU A 70 -3.02 3.14 -11.28
N ASN A 71 -3.84 2.68 -12.21
CA ASN A 71 -5.09 2.01 -11.93
C ASN A 71 -4.88 0.50 -11.94
N LEU A 72 -5.51 -0.15 -10.98
CA LEU A 72 -5.66 -1.61 -10.91
C LEU A 72 -7.09 -1.99 -11.30
N THR A 73 -7.36 -3.26 -11.55
CA THR A 73 -8.73 -3.76 -11.67
C THR A 73 -9.52 -3.43 -10.42
N SER A 74 -8.87 -3.53 -9.25
CA SER A 74 -9.40 -3.11 -7.95
C SER A 74 -9.70 -1.61 -7.89
N SER A 75 -9.10 -0.76 -8.73
CA SER A 75 -9.50 0.66 -8.83
C SER A 75 -10.86 0.83 -9.53
N TYR A 76 -11.17 0.02 -10.55
CA TYR A 76 -12.41 0.14 -11.35
C TYR A 76 -13.58 -0.66 -10.79
N GLN A 77 -13.32 -1.90 -10.38
CA GLN A 77 -14.34 -2.81 -9.86
C GLN A 77 -14.67 -2.55 -8.38
N SER A 78 -14.23 -1.40 -7.85
CA SER A 78 -14.17 -1.10 -6.43
C SER A 78 -13.20 -2.03 -5.70
N TRP A 79 -12.28 -1.43 -4.96
CA TRP A 79 -11.18 -2.14 -4.31
C TRP A 79 -11.67 -3.27 -3.40
N GLY A 80 -12.89 -3.10 -2.88
CA GLY A 80 -13.56 -4.02 -1.99
C GLY A 80 -13.82 -5.39 -2.59
N LEU A 81 -13.67 -5.56 -3.91
CA LEU A 81 -13.73 -6.85 -4.62
C LEU A 81 -12.34 -7.42 -4.96
N GLY A 82 -11.29 -6.63 -4.76
CA GLY A 82 -9.89 -6.95 -5.04
C GLY A 82 -9.32 -8.10 -4.20
N SER A 83 -8.14 -8.56 -4.61
CA SER A 83 -7.23 -9.34 -3.77
C SER A 83 -5.81 -8.86 -3.94
N LEU A 84 -4.99 -9.07 -2.91
CA LEU A 84 -3.58 -8.66 -2.96
C LEU A 84 -2.79 -9.47 -4.01
N ASP A 85 -3.16 -10.73 -4.28
CA ASP A 85 -2.55 -11.53 -5.34
C ASP A 85 -2.74 -10.85 -6.71
N ARG A 86 -4.00 -10.56 -7.10
CA ARG A 86 -4.31 -9.87 -8.37
C ARG A 86 -3.66 -8.49 -8.45
N ASP A 87 -3.77 -7.70 -7.39
CA ASP A 87 -3.19 -6.36 -7.36
C ASP A 87 -1.68 -6.41 -7.59
N THR A 88 -0.98 -7.40 -7.02
CA THR A 88 0.47 -7.52 -7.20
C THR A 88 0.89 -8.15 -8.53
N ASP A 89 0.05 -8.95 -9.17
CA ASP A 89 0.22 -9.38 -10.56
C ASP A 89 0.09 -8.20 -11.54
N GLU A 90 -0.91 -7.34 -11.33
CA GLU A 90 -1.11 -6.12 -12.14
C GLU A 90 0.01 -5.09 -11.93
N ILE A 91 0.47 -4.91 -10.69
CA ILE A 91 1.68 -4.12 -10.39
C ILE A 91 2.87 -4.68 -11.17
N ALA A 92 3.07 -6.01 -11.17
CA ALA A 92 4.17 -6.63 -11.90
C ALA A 92 4.08 -6.40 -13.42
N ALA A 93 2.87 -6.45 -14.00
CA ALA A 93 2.64 -6.08 -15.40
C ALA A 93 2.99 -4.61 -15.67
N CYS A 94 2.55 -3.68 -14.81
CA CYS A 94 2.88 -2.26 -14.92
C CYS A 94 4.40 -2.01 -14.81
N LEU A 95 5.08 -2.70 -13.91
CA LEU A 95 6.53 -2.60 -13.74
C LEU A 95 7.30 -3.11 -14.96
N LYS A 96 6.86 -4.21 -15.57
CA LYS A 96 7.42 -4.73 -16.83
C LYS A 96 7.26 -3.71 -17.96
N TYR A 97 6.06 -3.12 -18.08
CA TYR A 97 5.78 -2.04 -19.03
C TYR A 97 6.71 -0.83 -18.82
N ILE A 98 6.78 -0.31 -17.59
CA ILE A 98 7.61 0.86 -17.25
C ILE A 98 9.08 0.56 -17.61
N LYS A 99 9.59 -0.61 -17.26
CA LYS A 99 10.96 -1.02 -17.59
C LYS A 99 11.21 -1.03 -19.10
N ALA A 100 10.29 -1.62 -19.87
CA ALA A 100 10.39 -1.66 -21.33
C ALA A 100 10.31 -0.26 -21.95
N TYR A 101 9.36 0.56 -21.51
CA TYR A 101 9.20 1.96 -21.94
C TYR A 101 10.46 2.79 -21.68
N LYS A 102 10.99 2.76 -20.45
CA LYS A 102 12.20 3.50 -20.08
C LYS A 102 13.41 3.01 -20.86
N THR A 103 13.55 1.70 -21.06
CA THR A 103 14.63 1.12 -21.86
C THR A 103 14.55 1.58 -23.31
N ALA A 104 13.37 1.56 -23.93
CA ALA A 104 13.17 2.02 -25.30
C ALA A 104 13.47 3.52 -25.46
N LYS A 105 13.12 4.34 -24.44
CA LYS A 105 13.30 5.79 -24.47
C LYS A 105 14.73 6.24 -24.19
N TYR A 106 15.45 5.55 -23.29
CA TYR A 106 16.76 5.99 -22.78
C TYR A 106 17.92 5.00 -23.06
N GLY A 107 17.66 3.88 -23.73
CA GLY A 107 18.68 2.90 -24.14
C GLY A 107 19.10 1.89 -23.07
N ALA A 108 18.72 2.10 -21.80
CA ALA A 108 18.98 1.17 -20.71
C ALA A 108 17.82 1.15 -19.71
N GLY A 109 17.63 0.00 -19.05
CA GLY A 109 16.65 -0.13 -17.98
C GLY A 109 17.10 0.63 -16.75
N GLY A 110 16.36 1.68 -16.38
CA GLY A 110 16.60 2.40 -15.13
C GLY A 110 16.11 1.64 -13.90
N LYS A 111 16.42 2.22 -12.74
CA LYS A 111 16.01 1.72 -11.43
C LYS A 111 14.51 1.88 -11.20
N ILE A 112 13.93 0.93 -10.48
CA ILE A 112 12.50 0.93 -10.13
C ILE A 112 12.33 0.85 -8.62
N VAL A 113 11.57 1.80 -8.06
CA VAL A 113 11.13 1.78 -6.66
C VAL A 113 9.62 1.67 -6.60
N LEU A 114 9.11 0.76 -5.77
CA LEU A 114 7.68 0.64 -5.47
C LEU A 114 7.37 1.37 -4.16
N MET A 115 6.39 2.27 -4.17
CA MET A 115 5.96 3.01 -2.98
C MET A 115 4.47 2.78 -2.72
N GLY A 116 4.13 2.31 -1.54
CA GLY A 116 2.74 2.15 -1.08
C GLY A 116 2.38 3.20 -0.04
N HIS A 117 1.16 3.73 -0.13
CA HIS A 117 0.52 4.60 0.85
C HIS A 117 -0.62 3.86 1.54
N SER A 118 -0.74 3.95 2.87
CA SER A 118 -1.85 3.36 3.60
C SER A 118 -2.00 1.86 3.26
N THR A 119 -3.18 1.40 2.85
CA THR A 119 -3.44 0.03 2.39
C THR A 119 -2.62 -0.35 1.14
N GLY A 120 -2.16 0.60 0.33
CA GLY A 120 -1.19 0.33 -0.75
C GLY A 120 0.12 -0.25 -0.23
N SER A 121 0.44 -0.05 1.05
CA SER A 121 1.56 -0.72 1.72
C SER A 121 1.33 -2.23 1.87
N GLN A 122 0.08 -2.70 1.94
CA GLN A 122 -0.25 -4.12 1.92
C GLN A 122 0.24 -4.72 0.60
N CYS A 123 -0.03 -4.07 -0.53
CA CYS A 123 0.46 -4.50 -1.85
C CYS A 123 1.99 -4.53 -1.91
N VAL A 124 2.70 -3.54 -1.35
CA VAL A 124 4.17 -3.54 -1.30
C VAL A 124 4.71 -4.74 -0.54
N LEU A 125 4.23 -4.97 0.68
CA LEU A 125 4.69 -6.10 1.49
C LEU A 125 4.34 -7.42 0.82
N HIS A 126 3.10 -7.57 0.34
CA HIS A 126 2.60 -8.76 -0.35
C HIS A 126 3.43 -9.10 -1.59
N TYR A 127 3.77 -8.09 -2.39
CA TYR A 127 4.64 -8.22 -3.55
C TYR A 127 5.99 -8.85 -3.17
N LEU A 128 6.56 -8.41 -2.04
CA LEU A 128 7.89 -8.77 -1.58
C LEU A 128 7.96 -10.09 -0.80
N HIS A 129 6.89 -10.50 -0.11
CA HIS A 129 6.95 -11.64 0.83
C HIS A 129 6.33 -12.94 0.30
N ARG A 130 5.40 -12.85 -0.66
CA ARG A 130 4.68 -14.01 -1.23
C ARG A 130 5.55 -14.81 -2.21
N PRO A 131 5.22 -16.08 -2.50
CA PRO A 131 5.85 -16.85 -3.57
C PRO A 131 5.84 -16.08 -4.91
N ASN A 132 6.83 -16.33 -5.76
CA ASN A 132 6.91 -15.73 -7.09
C ASN A 132 7.11 -16.83 -8.17
N PRO A 133 6.13 -17.06 -9.05
CA PRO A 133 4.81 -16.44 -9.09
C PRO A 133 3.96 -16.82 -7.86
N HIS A 134 2.81 -16.16 -7.68
CA HIS A 134 1.81 -16.62 -6.71
C HIS A 134 1.33 -18.02 -7.06
N THR A 135 0.78 -18.72 -6.06
CA THR A 135 0.42 -20.15 -6.18
C THR A 135 -1.06 -20.42 -5.89
N SER A 136 -1.84 -19.38 -5.61
CA SER A 136 -3.23 -19.48 -5.17
C SER A 136 -4.17 -18.91 -6.21
N THR A 137 -4.98 -19.77 -6.82
CA THR A 137 -6.07 -19.34 -7.71
C THR A 137 -7.39 -19.48 -6.97
N PRO A 138 -8.04 -18.37 -6.58
CA PRO A 138 -9.32 -18.43 -5.89
C PRO A 138 -10.46 -18.78 -6.86
N ALA A 139 -11.49 -19.47 -6.36
CA ALA A 139 -12.63 -19.89 -7.18
C ALA A 139 -13.45 -18.71 -7.77
N TRP A 140 -13.45 -17.56 -7.10
CA TRP A 140 -14.15 -16.33 -7.53
C TRP A 140 -13.35 -15.50 -8.55
N ASP A 141 -12.11 -15.88 -8.86
CA ASP A 141 -11.27 -15.22 -9.88
C ASP A 141 -10.62 -16.27 -10.80
N PRO A 142 -11.44 -17.00 -11.60
CA PRO A 142 -10.93 -18.06 -12.45
C PRO A 142 -10.01 -17.55 -13.57
N ASP A 143 -10.11 -16.26 -13.89
CA ASP A 143 -9.31 -15.59 -14.92
C ASP A 143 -8.01 -14.98 -14.36
N LEU A 144 -7.70 -15.20 -13.06
CA LEU A 144 -6.48 -14.70 -12.44
C LEU A 144 -5.24 -15.37 -13.03
N GLU A 145 -4.48 -14.60 -13.81
CA GLU A 145 -3.19 -15.03 -14.34
C GLU A 145 -2.04 -14.53 -13.47
N HIS A 146 -1.37 -15.46 -12.80
CA HIS A 146 -0.17 -15.13 -12.04
C HIS A 146 1.03 -14.87 -12.96
N VAL A 147 1.75 -13.79 -12.66
CA VAL A 147 2.93 -13.41 -13.43
C VAL A 147 4.18 -13.41 -12.56
N GLU A 148 5.32 -13.69 -13.18
CA GLU A 148 6.61 -13.50 -12.50
C GLU A 148 6.79 -12.01 -12.19
N ARG A 149 6.95 -11.70 -10.91
CA ARG A 149 7.16 -10.35 -10.40
C ARG A 149 8.63 -9.94 -10.59
N PRO A 150 8.93 -8.82 -11.28
CA PRO A 150 10.30 -8.33 -11.41
C PRO A 150 10.90 -7.92 -10.07
N VAL A 151 12.21 -8.11 -9.93
CA VAL A 151 12.96 -7.63 -8.76
C VAL A 151 12.96 -6.10 -8.73
N LEU A 152 12.63 -5.51 -7.58
CA LEU A 152 12.64 -4.07 -7.32
C LEU A 152 14.04 -3.59 -6.91
N ASP A 153 14.41 -2.37 -7.32
CA ASP A 153 15.61 -1.71 -6.82
C ASP A 153 15.38 -1.10 -5.44
N GLY A 154 14.14 -0.84 -5.03
CA GLY A 154 13.82 -0.34 -3.70
C GLY A 154 12.33 -0.41 -3.38
N ALA A 155 11.98 -0.33 -2.09
CA ALA A 155 10.59 -0.34 -1.65
C ALA A 155 10.36 0.66 -0.52
N ILE A 156 9.21 1.35 -0.56
CA ILE A 156 8.80 2.34 0.42
C ILE A 156 7.37 2.03 0.89
N MET A 157 7.13 2.04 2.19
CA MET A 157 5.78 2.00 2.76
C MET A 157 5.54 3.24 3.60
N GLN A 158 4.53 4.04 3.27
CA GLN A 158 4.14 5.21 4.05
C GLN A 158 2.77 4.98 4.71
N ALA A 159 2.72 5.23 6.02
CA ALA A 159 1.60 4.92 6.90
C ALA A 159 1.04 3.49 6.70
N PRO A 160 1.87 2.43 6.78
CA PRO A 160 1.32 1.09 6.89
C PRO A 160 0.56 0.97 8.22
N VAL A 161 -0.76 0.82 8.14
CA VAL A 161 -1.66 0.73 9.30
C VAL A 161 -2.50 -0.54 9.21
N SER A 162 -2.90 -1.07 10.36
CA SER A 162 -3.84 -2.19 10.43
C SER A 162 -5.28 -1.68 10.32
N ASP A 163 -5.99 -2.10 9.26
CA ASP A 163 -7.43 -1.87 9.15
C ASP A 163 -8.19 -2.49 10.33
N ARG A 164 -7.77 -3.69 10.78
CA ARG A 164 -8.34 -4.35 11.97
C ARG A 164 -8.23 -3.46 13.20
N GLU A 165 -7.04 -2.96 13.52
CA GLU A 165 -6.86 -2.12 14.70
C GLU A 165 -7.58 -0.78 14.56
N ALA A 166 -7.64 -0.20 13.35
CA ALA A 166 -8.42 1.00 13.08
C ALA A 166 -9.93 0.76 13.32
N ILE A 167 -10.48 -0.37 12.86
CA ILE A 167 -11.86 -0.80 13.14
C ILE A 167 -12.07 -0.95 14.64
N LEU A 168 -11.19 -1.66 15.35
CA LEU A 168 -11.29 -1.87 16.80
C LEU A 168 -11.22 -0.56 17.59
N TYR A 169 -10.40 0.39 17.13
CA TYR A 169 -10.29 1.72 17.71
C TYR A 169 -11.59 2.51 17.55
N ILE A 170 -12.15 2.50 16.35
CA ILE A 170 -13.46 3.08 16.03
C ILE A 170 -14.58 2.45 16.88
N VAL A 171 -14.57 1.12 17.07
CA VAL A 171 -15.54 0.42 17.93
C VAL A 171 -15.39 0.85 19.39
N ARG A 172 -14.16 0.98 19.89
CA ARG A 172 -13.88 1.35 21.28
C ARG A 172 -14.41 2.74 21.63
N ASP A 173 -14.16 3.71 20.76
CA ASP A 173 -14.43 5.13 21.04
C ASP A 173 -15.79 5.61 20.53
N GLY A 174 -16.41 4.86 19.64
CA GLY A 174 -17.53 5.35 18.86
C GLY A 174 -17.04 6.24 17.71
N PHE A 175 -17.87 6.38 16.68
CA PHE A 175 -17.54 7.19 15.51
C PHE A 175 -18.81 7.67 14.81
N LEU A 176 -18.74 8.83 14.14
CA LEU A 176 -19.87 9.44 13.42
C LEU A 176 -21.18 9.53 14.24
N GLY A 177 -21.06 9.82 15.54
CA GLY A 177 -22.21 9.96 16.45
C GLY A 177 -22.80 8.64 16.96
N LYS A 178 -22.20 7.49 16.63
CA LYS A 178 -22.57 6.18 17.18
C LYS A 178 -21.75 5.85 18.42
N THR A 179 -22.39 5.25 19.40
CA THR A 179 -21.78 4.75 20.64
C THR A 179 -20.99 3.46 20.40
N PRO A 180 -20.04 3.10 21.28
CA PRO A 180 -19.29 1.84 21.18
C PRO A 180 -20.17 0.59 21.05
N GLY A 181 -21.32 0.56 21.72
CA GLY A 181 -22.29 -0.55 21.63
C GLY A 181 -22.87 -0.69 20.22
N GLU A 182 -23.36 0.41 19.64
CA GLU A 182 -23.90 0.43 18.27
C GLU A 182 -22.83 0.07 17.23
N MET A 183 -21.59 0.53 17.41
CA MET A 183 -20.48 0.18 16.53
C MET A 183 -20.17 -1.30 16.57
N LYS A 184 -20.21 -1.89 17.77
CA LYS A 184 -20.00 -3.32 17.95
C LYS A 184 -21.10 -4.14 17.29
N GLU A 185 -22.36 -3.76 17.45
CA GLU A 185 -23.48 -4.43 16.78
C GLU A 185 -23.31 -4.45 15.25
N VAL A 186 -22.92 -3.31 14.66
CA VAL A 186 -22.65 -3.23 13.22
C VAL A 186 -21.45 -4.11 12.81
N LEU A 187 -20.37 -4.14 13.60
CA LEU A 187 -19.23 -5.00 13.32
C LEU A 187 -19.63 -6.48 13.38
N ASP A 188 -20.33 -6.89 14.43
CA ASP A 188 -20.78 -8.26 14.63
C ASP A 188 -21.71 -8.71 13.49
N GLU A 189 -22.61 -7.84 13.02
CA GLU A 189 -23.48 -8.09 11.86
C GLU A 189 -22.67 -8.27 10.57
N LEU A 190 -21.74 -7.36 10.25
CA LEU A 190 -20.92 -7.46 9.05
C LEU A 190 -20.02 -8.71 9.07
N VAL A 191 -19.45 -9.05 10.23
CA VAL A 191 -18.66 -10.29 10.40
C VAL A 191 -19.54 -11.53 10.23
N ALA A 192 -20.77 -11.52 10.74
CA ALA A 192 -21.70 -12.64 10.59
C ALA A 192 -22.06 -12.88 9.12
N ILE A 193 -22.48 -11.82 8.40
CA ILE A 193 -22.75 -11.89 6.95
C ILE A 193 -21.54 -12.40 6.20
N SER A 194 -20.34 -11.92 6.56
CA SER A 194 -19.11 -12.27 5.87
C SER A 194 -18.70 -13.73 6.11
N ARG A 195 -18.89 -14.26 7.32
CA ARG A 195 -18.66 -15.68 7.63
C ARG A 195 -19.65 -16.58 6.94
N GLU A 196 -20.92 -16.19 6.87
CA GLU A 196 -21.94 -16.92 6.13
C GLU A 196 -21.60 -16.99 4.64
N ALA A 197 -21.15 -15.88 4.04
CA ALA A 197 -20.67 -15.84 2.67
C ALA A 197 -19.48 -16.80 2.43
N ALA A 198 -18.49 -16.78 3.32
CA ALA A 198 -17.32 -17.65 3.24
C ALA A 198 -17.64 -19.15 3.44
N ALA A 199 -18.78 -19.48 4.05
CA ALA A 199 -19.20 -20.85 4.31
C ALA A 199 -20.04 -21.49 3.19
N ARG A 200 -20.38 -20.74 2.14
CA ARG A 200 -21.18 -21.25 1.01
C ARG A 200 -20.39 -22.29 0.22
N GLU A 201 -21.09 -23.30 -0.30
CA GLU A 201 -20.49 -24.28 -1.21
C GLU A 201 -20.01 -23.64 -2.52
N ASP A 202 -20.82 -22.74 -3.08
CA ASP A 202 -20.45 -21.96 -4.25
C ASP A 202 -19.66 -20.71 -3.84
N GLN A 203 -18.38 -20.71 -4.17
CA GLN A 203 -17.43 -19.61 -3.97
C GLN A 203 -17.06 -18.92 -5.29
N SER A 204 -17.85 -19.09 -6.36
CA SER A 204 -17.59 -18.45 -7.68
C SER A 204 -17.98 -16.97 -7.72
N THR A 205 -18.79 -16.52 -6.76
CA THR A 205 -19.26 -15.13 -6.66
C THR A 205 -19.04 -14.57 -5.26
N ASP A 206 -18.97 -13.25 -5.16
CA ASP A 206 -18.77 -12.55 -3.89
C ASP A 206 -20.07 -11.86 -3.43
N VAL A 207 -20.13 -11.54 -2.13
CA VAL A 207 -21.29 -10.88 -1.50
C VAL A 207 -20.92 -9.45 -1.24
N ILE A 208 -21.66 -8.51 -1.82
CA ILE A 208 -21.49 -7.10 -1.47
C ILE A 208 -22.16 -6.84 -0.13
N LEU A 209 -21.41 -6.31 0.82
CA LEU A 209 -21.95 -5.93 2.12
C LEU A 209 -22.87 -4.71 2.02
N PRO A 210 -23.84 -4.56 2.93
CA PRO A 210 -24.73 -3.41 2.92
C PRO A 210 -23.96 -2.08 3.02
N LEU A 211 -24.10 -1.22 2.01
CA LEU A 211 -23.53 0.14 1.99
C LEU A 211 -24.09 1.04 3.09
N THR A 212 -25.17 0.64 3.74
CA THR A 212 -25.71 1.32 4.94
C THR A 212 -24.89 1.03 6.20
N LEU A 213 -24.06 -0.02 6.20
CA LEU A 213 -23.32 -0.49 7.37
C LEU A 213 -21.82 -0.22 7.25
N THR A 214 -21.19 -0.53 6.10
CA THR A 214 -19.74 -0.38 5.93
C THR A 214 -19.18 1.03 6.20
N PRO A 215 -19.89 2.15 5.91
CA PRO A 215 -19.34 3.49 6.15
C PRO A 215 -19.20 3.84 7.63
N THR A 216 -19.82 3.04 8.50
CA THR A 216 -19.66 3.11 9.96
C THR A 216 -18.19 3.05 10.37
N PHE A 217 -17.33 2.38 9.60
CA PHE A 217 -15.89 2.24 9.89
C PHE A 217 -14.99 3.17 9.08
N GLY A 218 -15.52 4.29 8.58
CA GLY A 218 -14.73 5.29 7.84
C GLY A 218 -14.50 4.95 6.37
N TYR A 219 -15.07 3.85 5.88
CA TYR A 219 -15.14 3.57 4.46
C TYR A 219 -16.11 4.53 3.75
N SER A 220 -15.86 4.79 2.47
CA SER A 220 -16.73 5.64 1.65
C SER A 220 -18.14 5.03 1.49
N SER A 221 -19.18 5.86 1.62
CA SER A 221 -20.59 5.45 1.48
C SER A 221 -21.01 5.01 0.07
N VAL A 222 -20.13 5.20 -0.91
CA VAL A 222 -20.35 4.79 -2.30
C VAL A 222 -19.33 3.76 -2.78
N THR A 223 -18.50 3.24 -1.89
CA THR A 223 -17.50 2.22 -2.22
C THR A 223 -17.93 0.87 -1.67
N PRO A 224 -18.37 -0.07 -2.53
CA PRO A 224 -18.77 -1.40 -2.08
C PRO A 224 -17.56 -2.19 -1.56
N ILE A 225 -17.81 -2.96 -0.49
CA ILE A 225 -16.84 -3.89 0.09
C ILE A 225 -17.47 -5.27 0.07
N SER A 226 -16.72 -6.25 -0.46
CA SER A 226 -17.17 -7.62 -0.45
C SER A 226 -17.06 -8.22 0.95
N ALA A 227 -17.90 -9.21 1.25
CA ALA A 227 -17.86 -9.99 2.46
C ALA A 227 -16.46 -10.58 2.70
N ARG A 228 -15.87 -11.17 1.65
CA ARG A 228 -14.53 -11.76 1.71
C ARG A 228 -13.48 -10.71 2.06
N ARG A 229 -13.49 -9.55 1.40
CA ARG A 229 -12.52 -8.48 1.66
C ARG A 229 -12.70 -7.90 3.05
N PHE A 230 -13.93 -7.62 3.47
CA PHE A 230 -14.21 -7.14 4.84
C PHE A 230 -13.75 -8.13 5.90
N LEU A 231 -13.99 -9.43 5.71
CA LEU A 231 -13.51 -10.46 6.63
C LEU A 231 -11.99 -10.44 6.76
N SER A 232 -11.29 -10.19 5.65
CA SER A 232 -9.83 -10.10 5.62
C SER A 232 -9.31 -8.86 6.35
N LEU A 233 -9.94 -7.70 6.17
CA LEU A 233 -9.57 -6.44 6.84
C LEU A 233 -9.88 -6.46 8.34
N ALA A 234 -11.07 -6.93 8.71
CA ALA A 234 -11.49 -7.03 10.10
C ALA A 234 -10.73 -8.14 10.85
N SER A 235 -10.27 -9.15 10.11
CA SER A 235 -9.45 -10.27 10.56
C SER A 235 -9.84 -10.79 11.96
N PRO A 236 -11.08 -11.29 12.15
CA PRO A 236 -11.59 -11.65 13.47
C PRO A 236 -10.87 -12.84 14.13
N GLY A 237 -10.02 -13.56 13.37
CA GLY A 237 -9.15 -14.62 13.89
C GLY A 237 -7.82 -14.11 14.46
N SER A 238 -7.50 -12.83 14.30
CA SER A 238 -6.27 -12.22 14.81
C SER A 238 -6.30 -12.01 16.32
N PRO A 239 -5.14 -12.14 17.00
CA PRO A 239 -3.80 -12.31 16.42
C PRO A 239 -3.38 -13.76 16.13
N GLN A 240 -4.18 -14.76 16.49
CA GLN A 240 -3.79 -16.17 16.36
C GLN A 240 -3.74 -16.63 14.91
N SER A 241 -4.70 -16.19 14.10
CA SER A 241 -4.83 -16.55 12.68
C SER A 241 -5.17 -15.31 11.85
N PRO A 242 -4.19 -14.42 11.59
CA PRO A 242 -4.42 -13.23 10.79
C PRO A 242 -4.81 -13.59 9.35
N SER A 243 -5.75 -12.81 8.82
CA SER A 243 -6.15 -12.84 7.42
C SER A 243 -5.16 -12.08 6.53
N GLU A 244 -5.36 -12.12 5.23
CA GLU A 244 -4.39 -11.67 4.23
C GLU A 244 -4.01 -10.19 4.36
N ASP A 245 -4.97 -9.34 4.72
CA ASP A 245 -4.75 -7.89 4.87
C ASP A 245 -4.17 -7.49 6.21
N ASP A 246 -4.26 -8.37 7.22
CA ASP A 246 -3.77 -8.08 8.56
C ASP A 246 -2.26 -8.33 8.68
N LEU A 247 -1.50 -7.47 8.02
CA LEU A 247 -0.04 -7.52 7.93
C LEU A 247 0.63 -6.63 8.97
N PHE A 248 -0.11 -5.68 9.55
CA PHE A 248 0.45 -4.56 10.33
C PHE A 248 -0.12 -4.44 11.75
N SER A 249 -1.00 -5.34 12.20
CA SER A 249 -1.54 -5.27 13.57
C SER A 249 -0.42 -5.38 14.61
N SER A 250 -0.48 -4.51 15.62
CA SER A 250 0.55 -4.37 16.64
C SER A 250 0.69 -5.58 17.56
N ASP A 251 -0.37 -6.39 17.67
CA ASP A 251 -0.49 -7.58 18.53
C ASP A 251 -0.12 -8.89 17.82
N LEU A 252 0.24 -8.87 16.52
CA LEU A 252 0.77 -10.04 15.83
C LEU A 252 2.08 -10.48 16.48
N SER A 253 2.34 -11.78 16.50
CA SER A 253 3.56 -12.34 17.09
C SER A 253 4.78 -12.12 16.20
N ASP A 254 5.99 -12.23 16.78
CA ASP A 254 7.24 -12.20 16.00
C ASP A 254 7.27 -13.34 14.96
N GLU A 255 6.60 -14.46 15.22
CA GLU A 255 6.44 -15.57 14.25
C GLU A 255 5.58 -15.16 13.05
N GLN A 256 4.49 -14.40 13.27
CA GLN A 256 3.68 -13.89 12.18
C GLN A 256 4.45 -12.86 11.34
N PHE A 257 5.20 -11.95 11.97
CA PHE A 257 6.07 -11.04 11.22
C PHE A 257 7.21 -11.75 10.49
N ALA A 258 7.71 -12.88 11.00
CA ALA A 258 8.68 -13.70 10.28
C ALA A 258 8.09 -14.34 9.00
N LYS A 259 6.78 -14.59 8.95
CA LYS A 259 6.06 -15.10 7.76
C LYS A 259 5.77 -14.02 6.72
N THR A 260 5.86 -12.74 7.08
CA THR A 260 5.68 -11.59 6.18
C THR A 260 7.02 -10.86 5.98
N PHE A 261 7.34 -9.87 6.82
CA PHE A 261 8.60 -9.12 6.76
C PHE A 261 9.84 -10.03 6.70
N GLY A 262 9.87 -11.10 7.49
CA GLY A 262 10.99 -12.05 7.50
C GLY A 262 11.17 -12.86 6.22
N ARG A 263 10.19 -12.86 5.30
CA ARG A 263 10.29 -13.53 4.00
C ARG A 263 10.85 -12.65 2.90
N ILE A 264 10.96 -11.32 3.09
CA ILE A 264 11.41 -10.39 2.05
C ILE A 264 12.77 -10.80 1.49
N ALA A 265 13.74 -11.06 2.38
CA ALA A 265 15.09 -11.49 1.98
C ALA A 265 15.08 -12.83 1.23
N ASP A 266 14.18 -13.75 1.58
CA ASP A 266 14.10 -15.09 0.99
C ASP A 266 13.48 -15.09 -0.40
N ARG A 267 12.66 -14.09 -0.74
CA ARG A 267 12.05 -13.99 -2.06
C ARG A 267 12.98 -13.40 -3.11
N GLY A 268 14.01 -12.66 -2.70
CA GLY A 268 14.96 -12.06 -3.64
C GLY A 268 14.33 -11.01 -4.56
N LEU A 269 13.22 -10.39 -4.14
CA LEU A 269 12.47 -9.40 -4.93
C LEU A 269 12.86 -7.94 -4.63
N LEU A 270 13.86 -7.72 -3.80
CA LEU A 270 14.34 -6.40 -3.39
C LEU A 270 15.87 -6.36 -3.39
N ARG A 271 16.47 -5.48 -4.18
CA ARG A 271 17.93 -5.32 -4.27
C ARG A 271 18.51 -4.46 -3.16
N ASN A 272 17.88 -3.31 -2.88
CA ASN A 272 18.32 -2.42 -1.81
C ASN A 272 17.44 -2.61 -0.57
N LYS A 273 16.96 -1.52 0.02
CA LYS A 273 16.32 -1.51 1.32
C LYS A 273 14.79 -1.40 1.22
N LEU A 274 14.14 -1.69 2.34
CA LEU A 274 12.75 -1.34 2.62
C LEU A 274 12.76 -0.13 3.56
N MET A 275 12.22 0.99 3.10
CA MET A 275 12.00 2.17 3.95
C MET A 275 10.55 2.22 4.43
N VAL A 276 10.35 2.35 5.73
CA VAL A 276 9.00 2.48 6.33
C VAL A 276 8.85 3.79 7.08
N LEU A 277 7.87 4.59 6.67
CA LEU A 277 7.58 5.91 7.24
C LEU A 277 6.18 5.91 7.87
N MET A 278 6.10 5.72 9.18
CA MET A 278 4.83 5.82 9.90
C MET A 278 4.51 7.27 10.28
N SER A 279 3.23 7.63 10.27
CA SER A 279 2.80 8.98 10.63
C SER A 279 2.74 9.17 12.16
N GLY A 280 3.47 10.17 12.68
CA GLY A 280 3.60 10.37 14.13
C GLY A 280 2.28 10.68 14.84
N LYS A 281 1.42 11.49 14.22
CA LYS A 281 0.05 11.81 14.68
C LYS A 281 -1.03 11.13 13.83
N ASP A 282 -0.74 9.93 13.34
CA ASP A 282 -1.71 9.14 12.59
C ASP A 282 -2.96 8.86 13.44
N GLN A 283 -4.10 9.35 12.98
CA GLN A 283 -5.40 9.19 13.64
C GLN A 283 -6.04 7.81 13.40
N ALA A 284 -5.54 7.04 12.44
CA ALA A 284 -6.00 5.66 12.18
C ALA A 284 -5.32 4.64 13.09
N ILE A 285 -4.20 5.02 13.74
CA ILE A 285 -3.49 4.15 14.67
C ILE A 285 -4.00 4.39 16.09
N PRO A 286 -4.50 3.35 16.78
CA PRO A 286 -4.98 3.51 18.15
C PRO A 286 -3.90 3.98 19.13
N GLU A 287 -4.31 4.72 20.15
CA GLU A 287 -3.40 5.32 21.14
C GLU A 287 -2.61 4.30 21.97
N TRP A 288 -3.10 3.06 22.10
CA TRP A 288 -2.41 2.00 22.83
C TRP A 288 -1.23 1.40 22.07
N VAL A 289 -1.12 1.70 20.76
CA VAL A 289 -0.06 1.16 19.92
C VAL A 289 1.20 2.00 20.08
N ASP A 290 2.25 1.37 20.61
CA ASP A 290 3.60 1.92 20.60
C ASP A 290 4.19 1.80 19.18
N LYS A 291 4.13 2.89 18.41
CA LYS A 291 4.57 2.94 17.01
C LYS A 291 6.06 2.69 16.84
N GLU A 292 6.89 3.16 17.77
CA GLU A 292 8.35 2.95 17.70
C GLU A 292 8.69 1.49 17.97
N LYS A 293 8.05 0.88 18.97
CA LYS A 293 8.19 -0.55 19.24
C LYS A 293 7.69 -1.40 18.07
N LEU A 294 6.58 -1.01 17.44
CA LEU A 294 6.06 -1.71 16.27
C LEU A 294 7.05 -1.66 15.09
N LEU A 295 7.59 -0.47 14.77
CA LEU A 295 8.64 -0.32 13.76
C LEU A 295 9.87 -1.16 14.07
N ALA A 296 10.31 -1.19 15.33
CA ALA A 296 11.45 -2.02 15.73
C ALA A 296 11.19 -3.52 15.52
N ARG A 297 9.95 -3.99 15.71
CA ARG A 297 9.55 -5.37 15.43
C ARG A 297 9.53 -5.68 13.93
N PHE A 298 9.02 -4.77 13.10
CA PHE A 298 9.10 -4.90 11.64
C PHE A 298 10.55 -4.96 11.15
N ALA A 299 11.41 -4.05 11.64
CA ALA A 299 12.84 -4.03 11.31
C ALA A 299 13.53 -5.34 11.70
N LYS A 300 13.33 -5.80 12.94
CA LYS A 300 13.87 -7.06 13.44
C LYS A 300 13.44 -8.25 12.59
N ALA A 301 12.17 -8.30 12.16
CA ALA A 301 11.68 -9.36 11.30
C ALA A 301 12.30 -9.28 9.89
N ALA A 302 12.29 -8.11 9.26
CA ALA A 302 12.84 -7.88 7.92
C ALA A 302 14.34 -8.23 7.82
N ASP A 303 15.12 -7.84 8.83
CA ASP A 303 16.56 -8.13 8.93
C ASP A 303 16.86 -9.54 9.44
N LYS A 304 15.84 -10.35 9.72
CA LYS A 304 15.99 -11.68 10.33
C LYS A 304 16.90 -11.65 11.56
N ASN A 305 16.60 -10.76 12.50
CA ASN A 305 17.41 -10.52 13.70
C ASN A 305 18.88 -10.12 13.41
N GLY A 306 19.14 -9.47 12.27
CA GLY A 306 20.47 -9.00 11.85
C GLY A 306 21.24 -9.95 10.92
N GLU A 307 20.65 -11.08 10.51
CA GLU A 307 21.24 -11.99 9.51
C GLU A 307 21.20 -11.43 8.09
N ARG A 308 20.37 -10.42 7.86
CA ARG A 308 20.19 -9.70 6.60
C ARG A 308 20.16 -8.21 6.89
N GLN A 309 20.30 -7.41 5.82
CA GLN A 309 20.16 -5.95 5.91
C GLN A 309 19.12 -5.49 4.89
N VAL A 310 17.86 -5.82 5.15
CA VAL A 310 16.71 -5.42 4.32
C VAL A 310 16.19 -4.06 4.73
N TRP A 311 16.17 -3.76 6.03
CA TRP A 311 15.58 -2.54 6.56
C TRP A 311 16.46 -1.31 6.34
N ASP A 312 15.87 -0.17 5.97
CA ASP A 312 16.55 1.13 5.97
C ASP A 312 16.49 1.73 7.39
N SER A 313 17.50 1.47 8.20
CA SER A 313 17.58 1.99 9.58
C SER A 313 17.86 3.49 9.67
N GLU A 314 18.38 4.11 8.60
CA GLU A 314 18.71 5.54 8.59
C GLU A 314 17.46 6.40 8.36
N ARG A 315 16.57 5.93 7.49
CA ARG A 315 15.44 6.73 7.00
C ARG A 315 14.10 6.27 7.54
N SER A 316 13.92 5.00 7.84
CA SER A 316 12.68 4.49 8.41
C SER A 316 12.44 5.07 9.81
N GLY A 317 11.18 5.34 10.13
CA GLY A 317 10.84 5.98 11.39
C GLY A 317 9.48 6.63 11.40
N LEU A 318 9.24 7.45 12.42
CA LEU A 318 8.06 8.30 12.52
C LEU A 318 8.29 9.62 11.81
N ILE A 319 7.32 10.07 11.03
CA ILE A 319 7.26 11.45 10.53
C ILE A 319 6.62 12.32 11.63
N PRO A 320 7.37 13.23 12.27
CA PRO A 320 6.84 14.02 13.38
C PRO A 320 5.65 14.88 12.94
N GLY A 321 4.56 14.83 13.72
CA GLY A 321 3.37 15.66 13.45
C GLY A 321 2.50 15.22 12.27
N ALA A 322 2.91 14.21 11.50
CA ALA A 322 2.16 13.75 10.33
C ALA A 322 0.83 13.09 10.72
N SER A 323 -0.26 13.49 10.07
CA SER A 323 -1.51 12.72 10.02
C SER A 323 -1.40 11.59 8.98
N HIS A 324 -2.40 10.71 8.90
CA HIS A 324 -2.36 9.51 8.04
C HIS A 324 -1.95 9.82 6.59
N ALA A 325 -2.70 10.71 5.94
CA ALA A 325 -2.50 11.11 4.54
C ALA A 325 -1.85 12.49 4.37
N MET A 326 -1.49 13.17 5.47
CA MET A 326 -0.91 14.53 5.47
C MET A 326 -1.74 15.59 4.72
N SER A 327 -3.06 15.39 4.68
CA SER A 327 -4.02 16.20 3.91
C SER A 327 -4.63 17.38 4.69
N ASN A 328 -4.09 17.73 5.86
CA ASN A 328 -4.60 18.88 6.62
C ASN A 328 -3.72 20.12 6.36
N ASP A 329 -4.24 21.32 6.63
CA ASP A 329 -3.53 22.58 6.40
C ASP A 329 -2.22 22.68 7.22
N ASP A 330 -2.16 22.03 8.39
CA ASP A 330 -0.99 22.00 9.28
C ASP A 330 0.11 21.00 8.86
N GLN A 331 -0.06 20.32 7.74
CA GLN A 331 0.80 19.21 7.32
C GLN A 331 1.95 19.60 6.39
N ALA A 332 2.16 20.90 6.11
CA ALA A 332 3.21 21.36 5.21
C ALA A 332 4.63 20.89 5.64
N GLU A 333 4.97 21.00 6.93
CA GLU A 333 6.27 20.54 7.45
C GLU A 333 6.41 19.00 7.45
N PRO A 334 5.40 18.22 7.91
CA PRO A 334 5.38 16.78 7.69
C PRO A 334 5.60 16.33 6.24
N ARG A 335 4.94 16.98 5.26
CA ARG A 335 5.12 16.67 3.84
C ARG A 335 6.53 16.97 3.36
N LYS A 336 7.12 18.12 3.74
CA LYS A 336 8.53 18.43 3.43
C LYS A 336 9.49 17.39 4.01
N PHE A 337 9.24 16.94 5.24
CA PHE A 337 10.04 15.91 5.88
C PHE A 337 9.96 14.58 5.10
N LEU A 338 8.76 14.16 4.71
CA LEU A 338 8.54 12.99 3.88
C LEU A 338 9.30 13.10 2.54
N VAL A 339 9.11 14.21 1.82
CA VAL A 339 9.76 14.43 0.52
C VAL A 339 11.28 14.35 0.66
N LYS A 340 11.85 14.97 1.70
CA LYS A 340 13.29 14.88 1.96
C LYS A 340 13.77 13.44 2.16
N LYS A 341 13.02 12.63 2.92
CA LYS A 341 13.34 11.21 3.15
C LYS A 341 13.25 10.40 1.87
N VAL A 342 12.18 10.58 1.09
CA VAL A 342 11.99 9.92 -0.22
C VAL A 342 13.11 10.28 -1.20
N LEU A 343 13.43 11.57 -1.36
CA LEU A 343 14.49 12.00 -2.28
C LEU A 343 15.87 11.48 -1.86
N SER A 344 16.18 11.48 -0.57
CA SER A 344 17.42 10.91 -0.04
C SER A 344 17.51 9.40 -0.31
N TYR A 345 16.41 8.68 -0.11
CA TYR A 345 16.33 7.25 -0.40
C TYR A 345 16.56 6.95 -1.89
N LEU A 346 15.90 7.70 -2.78
CA LEU A 346 16.03 7.54 -4.23
C LEU A 346 17.44 7.90 -4.75
N ALA A 347 18.12 8.85 -4.10
CA ALA A 347 19.51 9.17 -4.41
C ALA A 347 20.44 7.97 -4.12
N GLU A 348 20.27 7.30 -2.97
CA GLU A 348 21.06 6.09 -2.64
C GLU A 348 20.77 4.93 -3.59
N VAL A 349 19.48 4.64 -3.87
CA VAL A 349 19.09 3.54 -4.78
C VAL A 349 19.69 3.73 -6.18
N LYS A 350 19.81 4.99 -6.63
CA LYS A 350 20.45 5.33 -7.90
C LYS A 350 21.95 5.01 -7.88
N GLU A 351 22.65 5.37 -6.80
CA GLU A 351 24.11 5.20 -6.68
C GLU A 351 24.51 3.74 -6.49
N ASN A 352 23.67 2.94 -5.83
CA ASN A 352 23.93 1.52 -5.64
C ASN A 352 23.86 0.77 -6.99
N ALA A 353 25.04 0.37 -7.47
CA ALA A 353 25.17 -0.45 -8.67
C ALA A 353 24.34 -1.73 -8.52
N SER A 354 23.65 -2.12 -9.59
CA SER A 354 23.06 -3.46 -9.64
C SER A 354 24.22 -4.45 -9.68
N GLU A 355 24.56 -5.07 -8.54
CA GLU A 355 25.37 -6.30 -8.56
C GLU A 355 24.64 -7.42 -9.31
#